data_AF-A0A0C3J8J0-F1
#
_entry.id   AF-A0A0C3J8J0-F1
#
_cell.length_a   1.000
_cell.length_b   1.000
_cell.length_c   1.000
_cell.angle_alpha   90.00
_cell.angle_beta   90.00
_cell.angle_gamma   90.00
#
_symmetry.space_group_name_H-M   'P 1'
#
loop_
_entity.id
_entity.type
_entity.pdbx_description
1 polymer ?
#
loop_
_entity_poly.entity_id
_entity_poly.type
_entity_poly.pdbx_seq_one_letter_code
_entity_poly.pdbx_strand_id
1 'polypeptide(L)'
;MVFEPPIPCGTHLTCTYPCIRERPCGHPQVPHACHESTIVAEADAADEGLPSSSESSIARSCSPCPFLTRKLCACEKKMVDNVQCSQERVSCGNVCKRLLACGFHECKRTCHADECGPCTAVCGKSRKAW
;
A
#
# COMPACT_ATOMS: atom_id res chain seq x y z
N MET A 1 25.73 6.08 21.70
CA MET A 1 25.75 7.06 22.82
C MET A 1 25.47 6.28 24.09
N VAL A 2 26.37 6.33 25.07
CA VAL A 2 26.19 5.68 26.38
C VAL A 2 25.87 6.79 27.36
N PHE A 3 24.75 6.68 28.09
CA PHE A 3 24.40 7.60 29.16
C PHE A 3 24.82 6.98 30.48
N GLU A 4 25.59 7.71 31.28
CA GLU A 4 26.03 7.26 32.60
C GLU A 4 25.02 7.66 33.67
N PRO A 5 24.74 6.78 34.65
CA PRO A 5 23.78 7.05 35.71
C PRO A 5 24.26 8.11 36.72
N PRO A 6 23.33 8.80 37.42
CA PRO A 6 21.87 8.67 37.32
C PRO A 6 21.29 9.50 36.16
N ILE A 7 20.45 8.88 35.32
CA ILE A 7 19.77 9.55 34.21
C ILE A 7 18.51 10.25 34.77
N PRO A 8 18.32 11.56 34.54
CA PRO A 8 17.15 12.27 35.06
C PRO A 8 15.85 11.80 34.40
N CYS A 9 14.74 11.88 35.15
CA CYS A 9 13.41 11.61 34.61
C CYS A 9 13.10 12.59 33.46
N GLY A 10 12.44 12.08 32.41
CA GLY A 10 12.10 12.87 31.21
C GLY A 10 13.17 12.90 30.12
N THR A 11 14.29 12.18 30.27
CA THR A 11 15.32 12.11 29.21
C THR A 11 14.79 11.36 27.98
N HIS A 12 14.68 12.07 26.84
CA HIS A 12 14.29 11.48 25.57
C HIS A 12 15.50 10.90 24.83
N LEU A 13 15.51 9.58 24.64
CA LEU A 13 16.60 8.90 23.95
C LEU A 13 16.28 8.79 22.45
N THR A 14 16.98 9.59 21.65
CA THR A 14 16.95 9.43 20.19
C THR A 14 17.97 8.37 19.76
N CYS A 15 17.48 7.28 19.16
CA CYS A 15 18.35 6.25 18.57
C CYS A 15 18.85 6.71 17.20
N THR A 16 20.18 6.83 17.03
CA THR A 16 20.82 7.19 15.73
C THR A 16 21.39 5.96 15.00
N TYR A 17 21.27 4.77 15.56
CA TYR A 17 21.79 3.56 14.93
C TYR A 17 20.93 3.15 13.73
N PRO A 18 21.54 2.61 12.66
CA PRO A 18 20.77 2.08 11.54
C PRO A 18 19.89 0.93 12.03
N CYS A 19 18.70 0.81 11.45
CA CYS A 19 17.86 -0.34 11.67
C CYS A 19 18.61 -1.62 11.25
N ILE A 20 18.54 -2.68 12.08
CA ILE A 20 19.11 -4.00 11.79
C ILE A 20 18.04 -5.06 11.52
N ARG A 21 16.76 -4.67 11.46
CA ARG A 21 15.66 -5.61 11.23
C ARG A 21 15.73 -6.12 9.79
N GLU A 22 15.77 -7.44 9.63
CA GLU A 22 15.78 -8.06 8.32
C GLU A 22 14.44 -7.86 7.60
N ARG A 23 14.52 -7.70 6.28
CA ARG A 23 13.35 -7.46 5.42
C ARG A 23 12.97 -8.76 4.72
N PRO A 24 11.70 -9.17 4.70
CA PRO A 24 11.29 -10.45 4.15
C PRO A 24 11.51 -10.57 2.64
N CYS A 25 11.61 -9.43 1.93
CA CYS A 25 11.79 -9.42 0.48
C CYS A 25 13.22 -9.74 0.00
N GLY A 26 14.20 -9.93 0.90
CA GLY A 26 15.59 -10.27 0.54
C GLY A 26 16.41 -9.14 -0.10
N HIS A 27 15.81 -7.99 -0.40
CA HIS A 27 16.53 -6.81 -0.89
C HIS A 27 17.42 -6.19 0.19
N PRO A 28 18.56 -5.58 -0.20
CA PRO A 28 19.48 -4.97 0.75
C PRO A 28 18.81 -3.86 1.57
N GLN A 29 19.17 -3.77 2.84
CA GLN A 29 18.63 -2.78 3.76
C GLN A 29 19.20 -1.40 3.44
N VAL A 30 18.31 -0.43 3.25
CA VAL A 30 18.70 0.98 3.08
C VAL A 30 18.52 1.74 4.39
N PRO A 31 19.32 2.78 4.66
CA PRO A 31 19.09 3.68 5.78
C PRO A 31 17.69 4.30 5.73
N HIS A 32 16.94 4.24 6.84
CA HIS A 32 15.60 4.81 6.97
C HIS A 32 15.28 5.09 8.44
N ALA A 33 14.31 5.97 8.69
CA ALA A 33 13.88 6.37 10.02
C ALA A 33 12.63 5.59 10.47
N CYS A 34 12.80 4.36 10.99
CA CYS A 34 11.69 3.47 11.39
C CYS A 34 11.42 3.38 12.90
N HIS A 35 11.77 4.40 13.66
CA HIS A 35 11.50 4.48 15.11
C HIS A 35 11.06 5.90 15.43
N GLU A 36 9.88 6.11 16.05
CA GLU A 36 9.80 7.21 17.02
C GLU A 36 10.21 6.61 18.32
N SER A 37 11.07 7.37 18.95
CA SER A 37 11.12 7.48 20.38
C SER A 37 9.91 8.31 20.80
N THR A 38 8.80 7.67 21.15
CA THR A 38 7.75 8.25 22.00
C THR A 38 7.20 7.12 22.83
N ILE A 39 8.00 6.68 23.81
CA ILE A 39 7.40 6.23 25.07
C ILE A 39 7.14 7.52 25.84
N VAL A 40 6.05 8.20 25.49
CA VAL A 40 5.42 9.12 26.44
C VAL A 40 4.51 8.26 27.29
N ALA A 41 4.93 8.03 28.53
CA ALA A 41 3.98 7.75 29.61
C ALA A 41 3.26 9.07 29.91
N GLU A 42 2.35 9.46 29.02
CA GLU A 42 1.40 10.53 29.29
C GLU A 42 0.10 9.85 29.74
N ALA A 43 0.04 9.67 31.05
CA ALA A 43 -1.23 9.56 31.73
C ALA A 43 -1.95 10.92 31.63
N ASP A 44 -3.21 10.83 31.24
CA ASP A 44 -4.30 11.78 31.42
C ASP A 44 -4.61 12.86 30.36
N ALA A 45 -5.85 12.70 29.85
CA ALA A 45 -6.88 13.69 29.53
C ALA A 45 -7.07 14.19 28.08
N ALA A 46 -8.09 13.58 27.44
CA ALA A 46 -9.18 14.16 26.63
C ALA A 46 -8.90 14.95 25.33
N ASP A 47 -9.50 14.47 24.24
CA ASP A 47 -10.44 15.20 23.34
C ASP A 47 -10.21 14.99 21.83
N GLU A 48 -11.24 14.40 21.19
CA GLU A 48 -11.71 14.49 19.80
C GLU A 48 -10.73 14.39 18.60
N GLY A 49 -10.88 13.32 17.81
CA GLY A 49 -10.48 13.36 16.39
C GLY A 49 -10.07 12.02 15.79
N LEU A 50 -11.06 11.28 15.28
CA LEU A 50 -10.91 10.00 14.58
C LEU A 50 -10.20 10.15 13.22
N PRO A 51 -9.03 9.53 12.95
CA PRO A 51 -8.60 9.31 11.57
C PRO A 51 -9.24 8.03 11.03
N SER A 52 -10.39 8.21 10.38
CA SER A 52 -10.98 7.22 9.47
C SER A 52 -10.04 6.99 8.29
N SER A 53 -9.25 5.92 8.32
CA SER A 53 -9.05 4.95 7.21
C SER A 53 -7.94 3.95 7.56
N SER A 54 -8.37 2.74 7.89
CA SER A 54 -7.62 1.46 7.85
C SER A 54 -6.26 1.38 8.56
N GLU A 55 -6.32 0.75 9.75
CA GLU A 55 -5.32 -0.20 10.26
C GLU A 55 -4.02 0.38 10.82
N SER A 56 -4.18 1.20 11.87
CA SER A 56 -3.11 1.72 12.72
C SER A 56 -2.46 0.61 13.56
N SER A 57 -1.51 -0.09 12.95
CA SER A 57 -0.63 -1.04 13.62
C SER A 57 0.25 -0.32 14.63
N ILE A 58 0.00 -0.54 15.93
CA ILE A 58 0.95 -0.23 17.00
C ILE A 58 2.10 -1.25 16.91
N ALA A 59 2.93 -1.03 15.89
CA ALA A 59 4.26 -1.58 15.70
C ALA A 59 4.88 -0.73 14.60
N ARG A 60 5.87 0.09 14.95
CA ARG A 60 6.61 0.89 13.96
C ARG A 60 7.38 -0.07 13.06
N SER A 61 6.73 -0.46 11.97
CA SER A 61 7.27 -1.34 10.95
C SER A 61 8.30 -0.56 10.14
N CYS A 62 9.30 -1.27 9.60
CA CYS A 62 10.24 -0.64 8.70
C CYS A 62 9.49 -0.06 7.49
N SER A 63 9.99 1.06 6.96
CA SER A 63 9.40 1.69 5.78
C SER A 63 9.30 0.70 4.60
N PRO A 64 8.36 0.94 3.66
CA PRO A 64 8.22 0.09 2.48
C PRO A 64 9.52 -0.02 1.69
N CYS A 65 9.61 -1.09 0.88
CA CYS A 65 10.80 -1.35 0.08
C CYS A 65 10.93 -0.31 -1.03
N PRO A 66 12.05 0.43 -1.11
CA PRO A 66 12.26 1.40 -2.19
C PRO A 66 12.62 0.72 -3.51
N PHE A 67 12.98 -0.57 -3.48
CA PHE A 67 13.37 -1.30 -4.69
C PHE A 67 12.18 -1.50 -5.61
N LEU A 68 12.45 -1.31 -6.90
CA LEU A 68 11.52 -1.61 -7.97
C LEU A 68 11.74 -3.05 -8.45
N THR A 69 10.65 -3.75 -8.68
CA THR A 69 10.62 -5.11 -9.20
C THR A 69 9.65 -5.22 -10.36
N ARG A 70 9.63 -6.38 -10.99
CA ARG A 70 8.61 -6.77 -11.96
C ARG A 70 7.55 -7.62 -11.28
N LYS A 71 6.26 -7.32 -11.51
CA LYS A 71 5.15 -8.10 -10.95
C LYS A 71 4.09 -8.38 -12.00
N LEU A 72 3.35 -9.47 -11.81
CA LEU A 72 2.21 -9.81 -12.66
C LEU A 72 1.06 -8.83 -12.35
N CYS A 73 0.45 -8.29 -13.40
CA CYS A 73 -0.72 -7.43 -13.27
C CYS A 73 -1.87 -8.16 -12.58
N ALA A 74 -2.72 -7.45 -11.85
CA ALA A 74 -3.94 -7.98 -11.23
C ALA A 74 -4.94 -8.55 -12.25
N CYS A 75 -4.77 -8.25 -13.54
CA CYS A 75 -5.54 -8.89 -14.62
C CYS A 75 -4.88 -10.16 -15.17
N GLU A 76 -3.73 -10.56 -14.64
CA GLU A 76 -2.94 -11.76 -14.97
C GLU A 76 -2.46 -11.87 -16.43
N LYS A 77 -2.68 -10.83 -17.25
CA LYS A 77 -2.36 -10.84 -18.69
C LYS A 77 -0.96 -10.36 -19.03
N LYS A 78 -0.34 -9.55 -18.16
CA LYS A 78 0.91 -8.84 -18.49
C LYS A 78 1.78 -8.64 -17.25
N MET A 79 3.10 -8.73 -17.44
CA MET A 79 4.10 -8.30 -16.46
C MET A 79 4.27 -6.78 -16.50
N VAL A 80 4.35 -6.16 -15.32
CA VAL A 80 4.56 -4.73 -15.13
C VAL A 80 5.92 -4.54 -14.47
N ASP A 81 6.80 -3.80 -15.12
CA ASP A 81 8.10 -3.41 -14.59
C ASP A 81 8.00 -2.10 -13.79
N ASN A 82 9.05 -1.76 -13.05
CA ASN A 82 9.13 -0.55 -12.23
C ASN A 82 8.05 -0.47 -11.14
N VAL A 83 7.65 -1.62 -10.61
CA VAL A 83 6.66 -1.73 -9.52
C VAL A 83 7.38 -1.67 -8.17
N GLN A 84 6.85 -0.92 -7.20
CA GLN A 84 7.39 -0.95 -5.83
C GLN A 84 7.34 -2.37 -5.25
N CYS A 85 8.43 -2.85 -4.68
CA CYS A 85 8.50 -4.21 -4.14
C CYS A 85 7.43 -4.48 -3.07
N SER A 86 7.05 -3.47 -2.27
CA SER A 86 5.96 -3.57 -1.27
C SER A 86 4.55 -3.53 -1.86
N GLN A 87 4.38 -3.18 -3.14
CA GLN A 87 3.07 -3.09 -3.77
C GLN A 87 2.58 -4.47 -4.20
N GLU A 88 1.56 -5.01 -3.54
CA GLU A 88 1.05 -6.36 -3.82
C GLU A 88 0.26 -6.44 -5.13
N ARG A 89 -0.65 -5.49 -5.35
CA ARG A 89 -1.52 -5.45 -6.53
C ARG A 89 -1.09 -4.34 -7.48
N VAL A 90 -0.89 -4.69 -8.74
CA VAL A 90 -0.42 -3.75 -9.78
C VAL A 90 -1.35 -3.74 -10.97
N SER A 91 -1.45 -2.58 -11.64
CA SER A 91 -2.18 -2.43 -12.88
C SER A 91 -1.21 -2.17 -14.04
N CYS A 92 -1.44 -2.81 -15.18
CA CYS A 92 -0.63 -2.62 -16.38
C CYS A 92 -0.97 -1.36 -17.18
N GLY A 93 -1.96 -0.58 -16.75
CA GLY A 93 -2.38 0.66 -17.41
C GLY A 93 -3.14 0.48 -18.74
N ASN A 94 -3.15 -0.73 -19.33
CA ASN A 94 -3.91 -1.03 -20.54
C ASN A 94 -5.43 -0.96 -20.30
N VAL A 95 -6.20 -0.86 -21.38
CA VAL A 95 -7.66 -0.99 -21.32
C VAL A 95 -8.06 -2.40 -20.88
N CYS A 96 -9.02 -2.50 -19.97
CA CYS A 96 -9.42 -3.75 -19.32
C CYS A 96 -9.93 -4.83 -20.29
N LYS A 97 -10.79 -4.44 -21.25
CA LYS A 97 -11.40 -5.30 -22.28
C LYS A 97 -12.12 -6.55 -21.74
N ARG A 98 -12.47 -6.61 -20.45
CA ARG A 98 -13.32 -7.67 -19.90
C ARG A 98 -14.77 -7.45 -20.33
N LEU A 99 -15.51 -8.53 -20.58
CA LEU A 99 -16.92 -8.46 -20.94
C LEU A 99 -17.74 -7.94 -19.76
N LEU A 100 -18.56 -6.90 -19.99
CA LEU A 100 -19.46 -6.34 -18.99
C LEU A 100 -20.64 -7.30 -18.73
N ALA A 101 -21.34 -7.09 -17.62
CA ALA A 101 -22.50 -7.91 -17.22
C ALA A 101 -23.63 -7.97 -18.27
N CYS A 102 -23.65 -7.04 -19.24
CA CYS A 102 -24.60 -7.08 -20.36
C CYS A 102 -24.28 -8.15 -21.43
N GLY A 103 -23.11 -8.80 -21.38
CA GLY A 103 -22.72 -9.88 -22.30
C GLY A 103 -22.29 -9.45 -23.70
N PHE A 104 -22.38 -8.16 -24.06
CA PHE A 104 -22.09 -7.68 -25.41
C PHE A 104 -21.07 -6.54 -25.50
N HIS A 105 -20.77 -5.86 -24.41
CA HIS A 105 -19.84 -4.74 -24.39
C HIS A 105 -18.61 -5.04 -23.55
N GLU A 106 -17.46 -4.54 -24.01
CA GLU A 106 -16.19 -4.66 -23.30
C GLU A 106 -15.97 -3.44 -22.40
N CYS A 107 -15.33 -3.66 -21.26
CA CYS A 107 -14.91 -2.62 -20.34
C CYS A 107 -13.81 -1.77 -20.98
N LYS A 108 -14.12 -0.49 -21.21
CA LYS A 108 -13.19 0.51 -21.78
C LYS A 108 -12.38 1.26 -20.72
N ARG A 109 -12.52 0.91 -19.44
CA ARG A 109 -11.75 1.51 -18.34
C ARG A 109 -10.29 1.04 -18.39
N THR A 110 -9.40 1.79 -17.75
CA THR A 110 -8.04 1.34 -17.46
C THR A 110 -8.07 0.06 -16.62
N CYS A 111 -7.03 -0.76 -16.74
CA CYS A 111 -6.94 -2.02 -16.02
C CYS A 111 -7.12 -1.77 -14.52
N HIS A 112 -8.02 -2.54 -13.93
CA HIS A 112 -8.44 -2.40 -12.54
C HIS A 112 -8.63 -3.79 -11.94
N ALA A 113 -8.43 -3.90 -10.63
CA ALA A 113 -8.55 -5.18 -9.92
C ALA A 113 -10.03 -5.54 -9.68
N ASP A 114 -10.90 -4.54 -9.54
CA ASP A 114 -12.31 -4.72 -9.17
C ASP A 114 -13.18 -5.23 -10.33
N GLU A 115 -14.46 -5.46 -10.09
CA GLU A 115 -15.44 -5.79 -11.13
C GLU A 115 -15.72 -4.60 -12.05
N CYS A 116 -16.06 -4.86 -13.33
CA CYS A 116 -16.16 -3.81 -14.37
C CYS A 116 -17.37 -2.86 -14.23
N GLY A 117 -18.26 -3.11 -13.28
CA GLY A 117 -19.48 -2.33 -13.06
C GLY A 117 -20.54 -2.52 -14.17
N PRO A 118 -21.65 -1.76 -14.09
CA PRO A 118 -22.74 -1.85 -15.06
C PRO A 118 -22.34 -1.30 -16.43
N CYS A 119 -23.01 -1.78 -17.47
CA CYS A 119 -22.82 -1.28 -18.83
C CYS A 119 -23.60 0.01 -19.07
N THR A 120 -22.89 1.11 -19.38
CA THR A 120 -23.48 2.40 -19.78
C THR A 120 -23.43 2.66 -21.28
N ALA A 121 -22.81 1.76 -22.06
CA ALA A 121 -22.70 1.91 -23.51
C ALA A 121 -24.05 1.65 -24.20
N VAL A 122 -24.38 2.48 -25.19
CA VAL A 122 -25.57 2.33 -26.03
C VAL A 122 -25.43 1.07 -26.90
N CYS A 123 -26.35 0.12 -26.76
CA CYS A 123 -26.40 -1.09 -27.57
C CYS A 123 -26.81 -0.73 -29.01
N GLY A 124 -25.85 -0.69 -29.94
CA GLY A 124 -26.11 -0.41 -31.36
C GLY A 124 -26.73 -1.56 -32.16
N LYS A 125 -27.02 -2.71 -31.53
CA LYS A 125 -27.67 -3.85 -32.18
C LYS A 125 -29.19 -3.72 -31.99
N SER A 126 -29.92 -3.56 -33.09
CA SER A 126 -31.37 -3.78 -33.09
C SER A 126 -31.63 -5.19 -32.55
N ARG A 127 -32.57 -5.31 -31.60
CA ARG A 127 -33.02 -6.62 -31.11
C ARG A 127 -33.50 -7.38 -32.34
N LYS A 128 -32.90 -8.53 -32.64
CA LYS A 128 -33.53 -9.47 -33.57
C LYS A 128 -34.81 -9.92 -32.88
N ALA A 129 -35.95 -9.44 -33.38
CA ALA A 129 -37.25 -9.99 -33.01
C ALA A 129 -37.23 -11.46 -33.45
N TRP A 130 -37.43 -12.34 -32.49
CA TRP A 130 -37.71 -13.75 -32.74
C TRP A 130 -39.14 -13.88 -33.26
#